data_AF-A0A7W0IVI6-F1
#
_entry.id   AF-A0A7W0IVI6-F1
#
_cell.length_a   1.000
_cell.length_b   1.000
_cell.length_c   1.000
_cell.angle_alpha   90.00
_cell.angle_beta   90.00
_cell.angle_gamma   90.00
#
_symmetry.space_group_name_H-M   'P 1'
#
loop_
_entity.id
_entity.type
_entity.pdbx_description
1 polymer ?
#
loop_
_entity_poly.entity_id
_entity_poly.type
_entity_poly.pdbx_seq_one_letter_code
_entity_poly.pdbx_strand_id
1 'polypeptide(L)'
;MKKLLVIFCILILPVSSFASEKPVWVEATGEACLGEIDTPKEVKERARRDAQKNALEKAVGVFIKSHTLVSNSQLAEDLIYAAVRGQIEKSEILHEGWDTQERSLYRVKLKSLIKPVYPEKGKGLSIKAYLSKTDLKEGEEVRIFYEASSDCYVYIFSVAADGSVTLLLPNSIHMENLTRTGKAYEFPTSDSEIRLKAMFLPGYKGKIAEERIKLIATKEKEEILSLGFHEGMFKVYDSQSTGMISDLVKRLNRIDPDKWTEATAVYTLTR
;
A
#
# COMPACT_ATOMS: atom_id res chain seq x y z
N MET A 1 40.78 -50.07 27.99
CA MET A 1 39.73 -50.33 26.98
C MET A 1 38.98 -49.03 26.74
N LYS A 2 39.12 -48.46 25.54
CA LYS A 2 38.56 -47.16 25.13
C LYS A 2 37.04 -47.28 24.91
N LYS A 3 36.23 -46.38 25.48
CA LYS A 3 34.86 -46.14 25.01
C LYS A 3 34.78 -44.74 24.42
N LEU A 4 34.51 -44.72 23.11
CA LEU A 4 34.37 -43.54 22.26
C LEU A 4 32.96 -42.98 22.44
N LEU A 5 32.85 -41.74 22.89
CA LEU A 5 31.59 -41.01 23.03
C LEU A 5 31.34 -40.27 21.71
N VAL A 6 30.39 -40.74 20.90
CA VAL A 6 29.97 -40.08 19.66
C VAL A 6 28.92 -39.03 20.02
N ILE A 7 29.29 -37.75 19.89
CA ILE A 7 28.37 -36.61 20.00
C ILE A 7 27.76 -36.38 18.62
N PHE A 8 26.46 -36.60 18.50
CA PHE A 8 25.69 -36.30 17.31
C PHE A 8 25.27 -34.83 17.34
N CYS A 9 26.04 -33.95 16.69
CA CYS A 9 25.69 -32.55 16.48
C CYS A 9 24.63 -32.45 15.37
N ILE A 10 23.37 -32.29 15.74
CA ILE A 10 22.29 -31.90 14.82
C ILE A 10 22.48 -30.42 14.48
N LEU A 11 22.98 -30.15 13.27
CA LEU A 11 23.00 -28.83 12.67
C LEU A 11 21.55 -28.43 12.34
N ILE A 12 20.95 -27.56 13.15
CA ILE A 12 19.68 -26.91 12.83
C ILE A 12 20.01 -25.80 11.82
N LEU A 13 19.93 -26.12 10.53
CA LEU A 13 19.89 -25.10 9.48
C LEU A 13 18.59 -24.29 9.66
N PRO A 14 18.65 -22.95 9.81
CA PRO A 14 17.44 -22.14 9.83
C PRO A 14 16.80 -22.23 8.45
N VAL A 15 15.73 -23.02 8.35
CA VAL A 15 14.85 -22.98 7.19
C VAL A 15 14.18 -21.62 7.25
N SER A 16 14.67 -20.68 6.44
CA SER A 16 13.97 -19.44 6.16
C SER A 16 12.65 -19.80 5.48
N SER A 17 11.63 -20.03 6.30
CA SER A 17 10.26 -20.16 5.83
C SER A 17 9.84 -18.75 5.39
N PHE A 18 9.94 -18.47 4.10
CA PHE A 18 9.23 -17.34 3.52
C PHE A 18 7.76 -17.61 3.77
N ALA A 19 7.17 -16.92 4.75
CA ALA A 19 5.76 -16.96 5.03
C ALA A 19 5.02 -16.31 3.85
N SER A 20 4.82 -17.09 2.78
CA SER A 20 3.95 -16.71 1.68
C SER A 20 2.53 -16.68 2.21
N GLU A 21 1.88 -15.53 2.06
CA GLU A 21 0.49 -15.36 2.47
C GLU A 21 -0.40 -16.39 1.75
N LYS A 22 -1.34 -16.98 2.51
CA LYS A 22 -2.03 -18.19 2.07
C LYS A 22 -3.01 -17.88 0.93
N PRO A 23 -3.09 -18.74 -0.10
CA PRO A 23 -4.14 -18.64 -1.12
C PRO A 23 -5.55 -18.70 -0.50
N VAL A 24 -6.50 -18.03 -1.14
CA VAL A 24 -7.90 -17.94 -0.68
C VAL A 24 -8.84 -18.49 -1.74
N TRP A 25 -9.82 -19.28 -1.30
CA TRP A 25 -10.94 -19.72 -2.12
C TRP A 25 -11.99 -18.64 -2.22
N VAL A 26 -12.37 -18.28 -3.44
CA VAL A 26 -13.38 -17.26 -3.71
C VAL A 26 -14.42 -17.77 -4.71
N GLU A 27 -15.69 -17.55 -4.40
CA GLU A 27 -16.79 -17.75 -5.34
C GLU A 27 -17.20 -16.43 -5.99
N ALA A 28 -17.34 -16.46 -7.31
CA ALA A 28 -17.79 -15.30 -8.08
C ALA A 28 -18.69 -15.73 -9.24
N THR A 29 -19.57 -14.80 -9.59
CA THR A 29 -20.46 -14.90 -10.73
C THR A 29 -20.03 -13.86 -11.73
N GLY A 30 -20.06 -14.22 -13.01
CA GLY A 30 -19.88 -13.28 -14.11
C GLY A 30 -20.91 -13.51 -15.20
N GLU A 31 -21.10 -12.47 -15.99
CA GLU A 31 -22.24 -12.37 -16.91
C GLU A 31 -21.81 -11.79 -18.25
N ALA A 32 -22.48 -12.19 -19.32
CA ALA A 32 -22.30 -11.59 -20.65
C ALA A 32 -23.59 -11.68 -21.47
N CYS A 33 -23.91 -10.60 -22.18
CA CYS A 33 -25.04 -10.57 -23.09
C CYS A 33 -24.66 -11.05 -24.50
N LEU A 34 -25.57 -11.75 -25.16
CA LEU A 34 -25.52 -12.12 -26.58
C LEU A 34 -25.89 -10.91 -27.44
N GLY A 35 -24.91 -10.35 -28.15
CA GLY A 35 -25.12 -9.33 -29.16
C GLY A 35 -25.50 -9.93 -30.53
N GLU A 36 -25.88 -9.06 -31.46
CA GLU A 36 -26.42 -9.44 -32.78
C GLU A 36 -25.43 -10.25 -33.66
N ILE A 37 -24.13 -10.03 -33.46
CA ILE A 37 -23.05 -10.67 -34.23
C ILE A 37 -22.26 -11.69 -33.41
N ASP A 38 -22.63 -11.90 -32.14
CA ASP A 38 -21.89 -12.78 -31.24
C ASP A 38 -22.27 -14.25 -31.44
N THR A 39 -21.28 -15.13 -31.41
CA THR A 39 -21.53 -16.56 -31.29
C THR A 39 -21.80 -16.96 -29.83
N PRO A 40 -22.60 -18.02 -29.57
CA PRO A 40 -22.80 -18.53 -28.21
C PRO A 40 -21.49 -18.87 -27.49
N LYS A 41 -20.45 -19.30 -28.22
CA LYS A 41 -19.14 -19.60 -27.65
C LYS A 41 -18.44 -18.34 -27.13
N GLU A 42 -18.49 -17.24 -27.87
CA GLU A 42 -17.86 -15.98 -27.46
C GLU A 42 -18.55 -15.38 -26.22
N VAL A 43 -19.87 -15.50 -26.11
CA VAL A 43 -20.62 -15.08 -24.92
C VAL A 43 -20.19 -15.88 -23.70
N LYS A 44 -20.10 -17.21 -23.81
CA LYS A 44 -19.64 -18.08 -22.72
C LYS A 44 -18.25 -17.71 -22.23
N GLU A 45 -17.31 -17.50 -23.14
CA GLU A 45 -15.94 -17.11 -22.79
C GLU A 45 -15.88 -15.71 -22.17
N ARG A 46 -16.75 -14.77 -22.58
CA ARG A 46 -16.87 -13.46 -21.91
C ARG A 46 -17.41 -13.59 -20.50
N ALA A 47 -18.50 -14.32 -20.29
CA ALA A 47 -19.08 -14.53 -18.97
C ALA A 47 -18.08 -15.23 -18.02
N ARG A 48 -17.31 -16.19 -18.54
CA ARG A 48 -16.23 -16.84 -17.79
C ARG A 48 -15.12 -15.87 -17.40
N ARG A 49 -14.65 -15.03 -18.34
CA ARG A 49 -13.63 -14.01 -18.06
C ARG A 49 -14.13 -12.98 -17.04
N ASP A 50 -15.39 -12.57 -17.14
CA ASP A 50 -16.02 -11.69 -16.16
C ASP A 50 -16.06 -12.35 -14.77
N ALA A 51 -16.45 -13.62 -14.69
CA ALA A 51 -16.49 -14.36 -13.42
C ALA A 51 -15.09 -14.50 -12.80
N GLN A 52 -14.05 -14.74 -13.62
CA GLN A 52 -12.66 -14.80 -13.19
C GLN A 52 -12.15 -13.44 -12.69
N LYS A 53 -12.48 -12.36 -13.40
CA LYS A 53 -12.17 -10.98 -12.99
C LYS A 53 -12.82 -10.67 -11.62
N ASN A 54 -14.10 -10.98 -11.47
CA ASN A 54 -14.84 -10.75 -10.22
C ASN A 54 -14.26 -11.59 -9.06
N ALA A 55 -13.78 -12.81 -9.33
CA ALA A 55 -13.09 -13.61 -8.31
C ALA A 55 -11.75 -12.99 -7.89
N LEU A 56 -10.97 -12.50 -8.85
CA LEU A 56 -9.70 -11.81 -8.59
C LEU A 56 -9.90 -10.55 -7.75
N GLU A 57 -10.87 -9.69 -8.10
CA GLU A 57 -11.18 -8.47 -7.36
C GLU A 57 -11.59 -8.77 -5.91
N LYS A 58 -12.45 -9.77 -5.70
CA LYS A 58 -12.85 -10.23 -4.37
C LYS A 58 -11.65 -10.74 -3.56
N ALA A 59 -10.78 -11.55 -4.17
CA ALA A 59 -9.59 -12.08 -3.50
C ALA A 59 -8.62 -10.97 -3.10
N VAL A 60 -8.34 -10.01 -3.99
CA VAL A 60 -7.49 -8.84 -3.70
C VAL A 60 -8.05 -8.03 -2.54
N GLY A 61 -9.37 -7.84 -2.49
CA GLY A 61 -10.03 -7.20 -1.34
C GLY A 61 -9.81 -7.95 -0.01
N VAL A 62 -9.80 -9.29 -0.03
CA VAL A 62 -9.50 -10.12 1.15
C VAL A 62 -8.03 -10.00 1.57
N PHE A 63 -7.10 -10.00 0.63
CA PHE A 63 -5.67 -9.83 0.91
C PHE A 63 -5.41 -8.48 1.58
N ILE A 64 -5.91 -7.39 0.99
CA ILE A 64 -5.80 -6.05 1.55
C ILE A 64 -6.37 -5.99 2.97
N LYS A 65 -7.59 -6.52 3.18
CA LYS A 65 -8.25 -6.48 4.49
C LYS A 65 -7.48 -7.27 5.56
N SER A 66 -6.88 -8.39 5.19
CA SER A 66 -6.06 -9.20 6.10
C SER A 66 -4.87 -8.41 6.62
N HIS A 67 -4.16 -7.69 5.74
CA HIS A 67 -3.05 -6.81 6.14
C HIS A 67 -3.51 -5.64 7.01
N THR A 68 -4.60 -4.98 6.65
CA THR A 68 -5.14 -3.85 7.45
C THR A 68 -5.53 -4.29 8.86
N LEU A 69 -6.17 -5.45 9.03
CA LEU A 69 -6.61 -5.93 10.35
C LEU A 69 -5.45 -6.34 11.27
N VAL A 70 -4.39 -6.90 10.70
CA VAL A 70 -3.20 -7.32 11.47
C VAL A 70 -2.34 -6.12 11.87
N SER A 71 -2.33 -5.05 11.07
CA SER A 71 -1.50 -3.85 11.27
C SER A 71 -2.21 -2.69 12.02
N ASN A 72 -3.27 -2.99 12.76
CA ASN A 72 -4.25 -2.05 13.31
C ASN A 72 -3.75 -1.09 14.43
N SER A 73 -2.46 -0.76 14.53
CA SER A 73 -2.00 0.11 15.64
C SER A 73 -0.88 1.09 15.32
N GLN A 74 -0.13 0.91 14.24
CA GLN A 74 0.87 1.89 13.79
C GLN A 74 0.87 1.82 12.28
N LEU A 75 0.76 2.97 11.62
CA LEU A 75 0.64 3.12 10.18
C LEU A 75 1.46 2.07 9.45
N ALA A 76 0.75 1.22 8.71
CA ALA A 76 1.26 0.02 8.06
C ALA A 76 2.71 0.23 7.61
N GLU A 77 3.62 -0.54 8.24
CA GLU A 77 5.06 -0.34 8.15
C GLU A 77 5.54 -0.25 6.68
N ASP A 78 4.81 -0.90 5.77
CA ASP A 78 5.02 -0.86 4.33
C ASP A 78 3.65 -0.82 3.60
N LEU A 79 3.38 0.17 2.73
CA LEU A 79 2.16 0.16 1.88
C LEU A 79 2.27 -0.80 0.70
N ILE A 80 3.37 -1.58 0.58
CA ILE A 80 3.55 -2.58 -0.47
C ILE A 80 2.34 -3.53 -0.61
N TYR A 81 1.60 -3.78 0.48
CA TYR A 81 0.39 -4.61 0.41
C TYR A 81 -0.71 -4.00 -0.46
N ALA A 82 -0.74 -2.68 -0.65
CA ALA A 82 -1.64 -2.02 -1.60
C ALA A 82 -1.33 -2.41 -3.05
N ALA A 83 -0.08 -2.81 -3.36
CA ALA A 83 0.33 -3.26 -4.69
C ALA A 83 -0.03 -4.74 -4.97
N VAL A 84 -0.67 -5.44 -4.01
CA VAL A 84 -1.00 -6.85 -4.16
C VAL A 84 -1.90 -7.10 -5.38
N ARG A 85 -1.57 -8.17 -6.11
CA ARG A 85 -2.34 -8.70 -7.25
C ARG A 85 -2.77 -10.13 -6.95
N GLY A 86 -3.80 -10.58 -7.64
CA GLY A 86 -4.27 -11.97 -7.55
C GLY A 86 -3.78 -12.79 -8.74
N GLN A 87 -3.40 -14.03 -8.49
CA GLN A 87 -3.17 -15.04 -9.54
C GLN A 87 -4.06 -16.26 -9.29
N ILE A 88 -4.86 -16.64 -10.28
CA ILE A 88 -5.69 -17.85 -10.22
C ILE A 88 -4.77 -19.08 -10.35
N GLU A 89 -4.76 -19.94 -9.33
CA GLU A 89 -4.06 -21.23 -9.38
C GLU A 89 -4.99 -22.35 -9.87
N LYS A 90 -6.25 -22.32 -9.45
CA LYS A 90 -7.26 -23.30 -9.81
C LYS A 90 -8.62 -22.62 -9.97
N SER A 91 -9.44 -23.09 -10.91
CA SER A 91 -10.80 -22.61 -11.10
C SER A 91 -11.72 -23.78 -11.46
N GLU A 92 -12.87 -23.84 -10.79
CA GLU A 92 -13.90 -24.85 -10.97
C GLU A 92 -15.23 -24.16 -11.28
N ILE A 93 -15.87 -24.52 -12.39
CA ILE A 93 -17.21 -24.02 -12.72
C ILE A 93 -18.21 -24.77 -11.84
N LEU A 94 -18.99 -24.03 -11.07
CA LEU A 94 -20.06 -24.58 -10.23
C LEU A 94 -21.38 -24.64 -10.99
N HIS A 95 -21.67 -23.61 -11.78
CA HIS A 95 -22.88 -23.52 -12.57
C HIS A 95 -22.65 -22.60 -13.78
N GLU A 96 -23.25 -22.94 -14.92
CA GLU A 96 -23.30 -22.06 -16.09
C GLU A 96 -24.60 -22.26 -16.87
N GLY A 97 -25.13 -21.20 -17.46
CA GLY A 97 -26.38 -21.28 -18.20
C GLY A 97 -26.87 -19.95 -18.73
N TRP A 98 -27.81 -20.01 -19.67
CA TRP A 98 -28.60 -18.86 -20.08
C TRP A 98 -29.60 -18.52 -18.98
N ASP A 99 -29.80 -17.24 -18.72
CA ASP A 99 -30.78 -16.78 -17.75
C ASP A 99 -32.20 -17.12 -18.23
N THR A 100 -33.06 -17.49 -17.28
CA THR A 100 -34.42 -17.95 -17.58
C THR A 100 -35.37 -16.80 -17.88
N GLN A 101 -35.08 -15.60 -17.37
CA GLN A 101 -35.85 -14.38 -17.59
C GLN A 101 -35.27 -13.57 -18.74
N GLU A 102 -33.94 -13.45 -18.81
CA GLU A 102 -33.24 -12.73 -19.87
C GLU A 102 -32.46 -13.70 -20.78
N ARG A 103 -33.11 -14.19 -21.84
CA ARG A 103 -32.53 -15.22 -22.72
C ARG A 103 -31.25 -14.78 -23.46
N SER A 104 -30.97 -13.48 -23.51
CA SER A 104 -29.72 -12.92 -24.04
C SER A 104 -28.58 -12.93 -23.02
N LEU A 105 -28.83 -13.18 -21.74
CA LEU A 105 -27.83 -13.14 -20.68
C LEU A 105 -27.29 -14.56 -20.39
N TYR A 106 -25.97 -14.73 -20.44
CA TYR A 106 -25.31 -15.95 -19.99
C TYR A 106 -24.59 -15.69 -18.67
N ARG A 107 -24.81 -16.58 -17.69
CA ARG A 107 -24.23 -16.47 -16.35
C ARG A 107 -23.31 -17.66 -16.07
N VAL A 108 -22.14 -17.37 -15.50
CA VAL A 108 -21.17 -18.37 -15.04
C VAL A 108 -20.89 -18.13 -13.57
N LYS A 109 -21.09 -19.14 -12.72
CA LYS A 109 -20.64 -19.16 -11.32
C LYS A 109 -19.46 -20.11 -11.21
N LEU A 110 -18.36 -19.61 -10.66
CA LEU A 110 -17.14 -20.39 -10.45
C LEU A 110 -16.59 -20.22 -9.04
N LYS A 111 -15.75 -21.18 -8.65
CA LYS A 111 -14.94 -21.18 -7.44
C LYS A 111 -13.47 -21.22 -7.83
N SER A 112 -12.70 -20.22 -7.40
CA SER A 112 -11.28 -20.12 -7.73
C SER A 112 -10.40 -20.08 -6.49
N LEU A 113 -9.26 -20.77 -6.54
CA LEU A 113 -8.16 -20.64 -5.59
C LEU A 113 -7.21 -19.57 -6.12
N ILE A 114 -7.09 -18.48 -5.38
CA ILE A 114 -6.31 -17.31 -5.80
C ILE A 114 -5.19 -17.08 -4.79
N LYS A 115 -3.96 -16.95 -5.27
CA LYS A 115 -2.82 -16.56 -4.44
C LYS A 115 -2.50 -15.08 -4.61
N PRO A 116 -1.99 -14.42 -3.55
CA PRO A 116 -1.46 -13.07 -3.65
C PRO A 116 -0.11 -13.09 -4.40
N VAL A 117 0.09 -12.08 -5.23
CA VAL A 117 1.35 -11.82 -5.95
C VAL A 117 1.74 -10.37 -5.66
N TYR A 118 2.95 -10.20 -5.14
CA TYR A 118 3.54 -8.90 -4.87
C TYR A 118 4.52 -8.54 -5.99
N PRO A 119 4.59 -7.25 -6.37
CA PRO A 119 5.60 -6.80 -7.34
C PRO A 119 7.01 -7.04 -6.78
N GLU A 120 7.96 -7.32 -7.67
CA GLU A 120 9.37 -7.43 -7.29
C GLU A 120 9.92 -6.04 -6.93
N LYS A 121 10.60 -5.93 -5.78
CA LYS A 121 11.28 -4.69 -5.38
C LYS A 121 12.33 -4.30 -6.42
N GLY A 122 12.31 -3.06 -6.89
CA GLY A 122 13.33 -2.49 -7.79
C GLY A 122 12.99 -2.44 -9.28
N LYS A 123 11.80 -2.91 -9.69
CA LYS A 123 11.23 -2.61 -11.01
C LYS A 123 10.34 -1.37 -10.91
N GLY A 124 10.42 -0.48 -11.90
CA GLY A 124 9.59 0.73 -11.97
C GLY A 124 10.14 1.95 -11.22
N LEU A 125 9.24 2.79 -10.73
CA LEU A 125 9.57 4.02 -9.98
C LEU A 125 10.22 3.66 -8.64
N SER A 126 11.25 4.41 -8.23
CA SER A 126 11.85 4.30 -6.90
C SER A 126 12.10 5.69 -6.33
N ILE A 127 12.03 5.80 -5.00
CA ILE A 127 12.28 7.04 -4.27
C ILE A 127 13.12 6.73 -3.03
N LYS A 128 14.04 7.63 -2.70
CA LYS A 128 14.83 7.59 -1.47
C LYS A 128 14.46 8.78 -0.62
N ALA A 129 14.41 8.58 0.69
CA ALA A 129 14.13 9.63 1.67
C ALA A 129 15.14 9.56 2.82
N TYR A 130 15.64 10.71 3.25
CA TYR A 130 16.59 10.86 4.34
C TYR A 130 16.23 12.09 5.18
N LEU A 131 16.60 12.08 6.45
CA LEU A 131 16.40 13.23 7.34
C LEU A 131 17.74 13.89 7.65
N SER A 132 17.72 15.19 7.92
CA SER A 132 18.90 15.91 8.44
C SER A 132 19.44 15.29 9.73
N LYS A 133 18.56 14.76 10.57
CA LYS A 133 18.88 14.14 11.86
C LYS A 133 17.79 13.13 12.23
N THR A 134 18.20 12.02 12.85
CA THR A 134 17.30 10.95 13.31
C THR A 134 17.10 10.93 14.82
N ASP A 135 18.01 11.51 15.60
CA ASP A 135 17.89 11.65 17.05
C ASP A 135 17.72 13.11 17.41
N LEU A 136 16.46 13.50 17.64
CA LEU A 136 16.06 14.89 17.81
C LEU A 136 15.74 15.20 19.27
N LYS A 137 15.99 16.45 19.65
CA LYS A 137 15.47 17.09 20.86
C LYS A 137 14.30 17.99 20.50
N GLU A 138 13.47 18.28 21.49
CA GLU A 138 12.32 19.16 21.32
C GLU A 138 12.73 20.53 20.79
N GLY A 139 12.04 20.99 19.73
CA GLY A 139 12.30 22.24 19.04
C GLY A 139 13.36 22.19 17.94
N GLU A 140 14.11 21.08 17.78
CA GLU A 140 15.07 20.94 16.68
C GLU A 140 14.37 20.85 15.32
N GLU A 141 15.00 21.41 14.29
CA GLU A 141 14.46 21.40 12.92
C GLU A 141 14.55 20.02 12.27
N VAL A 142 13.46 19.62 11.62
CA VAL A 142 13.41 18.42 10.77
C VAL A 142 13.45 18.85 9.32
N ARG A 143 14.44 18.34 8.57
CA ARG A 143 14.54 18.56 7.12
C ARG A 143 14.52 17.21 6.42
N ILE A 144 13.70 17.12 5.39
CA ILE A 144 13.43 15.90 4.63
C ILE A 144 14.09 16.06 3.27
N PHE A 145 15.01 15.16 2.94
CA PHE A 145 15.68 15.11 1.64
C PHE A 145 15.17 13.90 0.87
N TYR A 146 14.88 14.09 -0.42
CA TYR A 146 14.41 12.99 -1.25
C TYR A 146 14.85 13.12 -2.70
N GLU A 147 14.97 11.97 -3.36
CA GLU A 147 15.34 11.86 -4.77
C GLU A 147 14.59 10.69 -5.41
N ALA A 148 14.01 10.93 -6.58
CA ALA A 148 13.28 9.94 -7.35
C ALA A 148 14.09 9.47 -8.57
N SER A 149 13.92 8.21 -8.95
CA SER A 149 14.61 7.60 -10.11
C SER A 149 14.09 8.07 -11.48
N SER A 150 12.98 8.79 -11.50
CA SER A 150 12.34 9.32 -12.70
C SER A 150 11.29 10.36 -12.34
N ASP A 151 10.88 11.19 -13.30
CA ASP A 151 9.86 12.22 -13.07
C ASP A 151 8.58 11.62 -12.45
N CYS A 152 8.11 12.22 -11.37
CA CYS A 152 6.96 11.75 -10.58
C CYS A 152 6.38 12.85 -9.69
N TYR A 153 5.22 12.59 -9.10
CA TYR A 153 4.60 13.42 -8.07
C TYR A 153 4.86 12.82 -6.71
N VAL A 154 5.36 13.61 -5.76
CA VAL A 154 5.71 13.17 -4.41
C VAL A 154 4.72 13.68 -3.38
N TYR A 155 4.35 12.84 -2.44
CA TYR A 155 3.45 13.17 -1.35
C TYR A 155 4.19 12.86 -0.04
N ILE A 156 4.32 13.86 0.82
CA ILE A 156 5.05 13.74 2.08
C ILE A 156 4.04 13.76 3.22
N PHE A 157 4.11 12.74 4.07
CA PHE A 157 3.27 12.60 5.25
C PHE A 157 4.14 12.54 6.51
N SER A 158 3.73 13.25 7.55
CA SER A 158 4.21 13.00 8.91
C SER A 158 3.26 12.04 9.61
N VAL A 159 3.83 11.07 10.30
CA VAL A 159 3.15 10.10 11.15
C VAL A 159 3.65 10.31 12.57
N ALA A 160 2.80 10.84 13.43
CA ALA A 160 3.15 11.09 14.82
C ALA A 160 3.09 9.79 15.65
N ALA A 161 3.63 9.85 16.87
CA ALA A 161 3.74 8.69 17.75
C ALA A 161 2.38 8.13 18.22
N ASP A 162 1.31 8.94 18.16
CA ASP A 162 -0.07 8.50 18.45
C ASP A 162 -0.78 7.91 17.22
N GLY A 163 -0.10 7.87 16.07
CA GLY A 163 -0.65 7.39 14.80
C GLY A 163 -1.43 8.43 14.00
N SER A 164 -1.50 9.69 14.45
CA SER A 164 -2.08 10.75 13.63
C SER A 164 -1.21 11.03 12.41
N VAL A 165 -1.85 11.38 11.29
CA VAL A 165 -1.18 11.62 10.00
C VAL A 165 -1.39 13.04 9.57
N THR A 166 -0.33 13.70 9.14
CA THR A 166 -0.38 15.04 8.55
C THR A 166 0.17 15.00 7.12
N LEU A 167 -0.63 15.45 6.13
CA LEU A 167 -0.14 15.69 4.78
C LEU A 167 0.69 16.97 4.76
N LEU A 168 2.00 16.82 4.63
CA LEU A 168 2.97 17.92 4.60
C LEU A 168 3.15 18.50 3.19
N LEU A 169 3.16 17.65 2.15
CA LEU A 169 3.29 18.07 0.75
C LEU A 169 2.41 17.19 -0.15
N PRO A 170 1.61 17.74 -1.08
CA PRO A 170 1.34 19.17 -1.26
C PRO A 170 0.53 19.75 -0.09
N ASN A 171 0.71 21.04 0.19
CA ASN A 171 -0.06 21.79 1.18
C ASN A 171 -0.57 23.12 0.58
N SER A 172 -1.31 23.93 1.33
CA SER A 172 -1.93 25.17 0.81
C SER A 172 -0.92 26.26 0.40
N ILE A 173 0.32 26.20 0.89
CA ILE A 173 1.40 27.12 0.52
C ILE A 173 2.24 26.52 -0.62
N HIS A 174 2.60 25.23 -0.52
CA HIS A 174 3.37 24.49 -1.52
C HIS A 174 2.49 23.44 -2.20
N MET A 175 1.82 23.86 -3.26
CA MET A 175 0.91 22.98 -4.03
C MET A 175 1.63 22.16 -5.11
N GLU A 176 2.80 22.60 -5.57
CA GLU A 176 3.58 21.87 -6.56
C GLU A 176 4.38 20.76 -5.89
N ASN A 177 4.14 19.53 -6.34
CA ASN A 177 4.79 18.34 -5.81
C ASN A 177 5.46 17.50 -6.92
N LEU A 178 5.73 18.11 -8.07
CA LEU A 178 6.43 17.49 -9.18
C LEU A 178 7.93 17.41 -8.88
N THR A 179 8.44 16.19 -8.89
CA THR A 179 9.85 15.85 -8.70
C THR A 179 10.44 15.42 -10.03
N ARG A 180 11.55 16.04 -10.42
CA ARG A 180 12.29 15.72 -11.64
C ARG A 180 13.44 14.77 -11.34
N THR A 181 13.72 13.87 -12.29
CA THR A 181 14.82 12.92 -12.14
C THR A 181 16.18 13.60 -12.01
N GLY A 182 17.09 12.99 -11.25
CA GLY A 182 18.47 13.45 -11.12
C GLY A 182 18.65 14.75 -10.30
N LYS A 183 17.61 15.18 -9.59
CA LYS A 183 17.64 16.31 -8.66
C LYS A 183 17.23 15.84 -7.27
N ALA A 184 18.03 16.20 -6.27
CA ALA A 184 17.63 16.07 -4.87
C ALA A 184 16.75 17.26 -4.46
N TYR A 185 15.70 16.97 -3.71
CA TYR A 185 14.75 17.94 -3.19
C TYR A 185 14.84 17.97 -1.66
N GLU A 186 14.52 19.14 -1.08
CA GLU A 186 14.43 19.38 0.37
C GLU A 186 13.02 19.86 0.71
N PHE A 187 12.45 19.34 1.79
CA PHE A 187 11.23 19.85 2.40
C PHE A 187 11.40 20.04 3.92
N PRO A 188 10.99 21.19 4.49
CA PRO A 188 10.60 22.42 3.78
C PRO A 188 11.73 22.99 2.92
N THR A 189 11.41 23.74 1.86
CA THR A 189 12.45 24.39 1.04
C THR A 189 13.16 25.48 1.86
N SER A 190 14.43 25.75 1.55
CA SER A 190 15.24 26.68 2.36
C SER A 190 14.68 28.11 2.39
N ASP A 191 13.98 28.52 1.33
CA ASP A 191 13.27 29.79 1.16
C ASP A 191 11.85 29.79 1.74
N SER A 192 11.36 28.67 2.24
CA SER A 192 10.02 28.57 2.83
C SER A 192 9.95 29.19 4.21
N GLU A 193 8.83 29.86 4.50
CA GLU A 193 8.43 30.28 5.84
C GLU A 193 8.07 29.09 6.76
N ILE A 194 7.82 27.90 6.18
CA ILE A 194 7.53 26.69 6.94
C ILE A 194 8.82 26.19 7.59
N ARG A 195 8.74 25.90 8.89
CA ARG A 195 9.75 25.16 9.63
C ARG A 195 9.11 23.97 10.32
N LEU A 196 9.58 22.76 10.02
CA LEU A 196 9.19 21.58 10.78
C LEU A 196 10.08 21.50 12.02
N LYS A 197 9.45 21.37 13.18
CA LYS A 197 10.14 21.20 14.46
C LYS A 197 9.66 19.91 15.11
N ALA A 198 10.60 19.13 15.64
CA ALA A 198 10.26 17.94 16.40
C ALA A 198 9.69 18.38 17.76
N MET A 199 8.44 18.01 18.05
CA MET A 199 7.72 18.40 19.26
C MET A 199 7.04 17.19 19.87
N PHE A 200 7.00 17.10 21.19
CA PHE A 200 6.18 16.07 21.81
C PHE A 200 4.70 16.42 21.65
N LEU A 201 3.88 15.41 21.35
CA LEU A 201 2.44 15.59 21.31
C LEU A 201 1.91 16.11 22.68
N PRO A 202 0.88 16.97 22.69
CA PRO A 202 0.27 17.43 23.93
C PRO A 202 -0.14 16.26 24.83
N GLY A 203 0.33 16.27 26.08
CA GLY A 203 0.03 15.20 27.04
C GLY A 203 0.88 13.93 26.89
N TYR A 204 1.88 13.91 26.01
CA TYR A 204 2.82 12.79 25.89
C TYR A 204 3.64 12.61 27.18
N LYS A 205 3.55 11.41 27.78
CA LYS A 205 4.21 11.08 29.06
C LYS A 205 5.50 10.28 28.90
N GLY A 206 5.77 9.76 27.71
CA GLY A 206 6.98 8.99 27.42
C GLY A 206 8.24 9.86 27.42
N LYS A 207 9.40 9.20 27.48
CA LYS A 207 10.72 9.85 27.35
C LYS A 207 11.22 9.89 25.91
N ILE A 208 10.71 8.99 25.07
CA ILE A 208 11.14 8.79 23.70
C ILE A 208 9.89 8.59 22.85
N ALA A 209 9.66 9.47 21.87
CA ALA A 209 8.64 9.31 20.85
C ALA A 209 9.30 8.93 19.53
N GLU A 210 8.72 8.00 18.79
CA GLU A 210 9.15 7.66 17.44
C GLU A 210 8.14 8.20 16.45
N GLU A 211 8.61 8.93 15.45
CA GLU A 211 7.78 9.51 14.39
C GLU A 211 8.36 9.14 13.03
N ARG A 212 7.48 9.05 12.03
CA ARG A 212 7.85 8.59 10.69
C ARG A 212 7.49 9.64 9.66
N ILE A 213 8.40 9.85 8.71
CA ILE A 213 8.14 10.59 7.49
C ILE A 213 7.92 9.56 6.38
N LYS A 214 6.69 9.52 5.86
CA LYS A 214 6.30 8.63 4.76
C LYS A 214 6.23 9.42 3.47
N LEU A 215 6.91 8.94 2.45
CA LEU A 215 6.81 9.45 1.09
C LEU A 215 6.05 8.44 0.23
N ILE A 216 5.11 8.94 -0.56
CA ILE A 216 4.49 8.18 -1.65
C ILE A 216 4.84 8.92 -2.94
N ALA A 217 5.32 8.20 -3.94
CA ALA A 217 5.61 8.75 -5.26
C ALA A 217 4.74 8.06 -6.31
N THR A 218 4.11 8.84 -7.18
CA THR A 218 3.26 8.33 -8.27
C THR A 218 3.69 8.92 -9.61
N LYS A 219 3.59 8.14 -10.69
CA LYS A 219 3.93 8.60 -12.04
C LYS A 219 2.99 9.68 -12.58
N GLU A 220 1.73 9.60 -12.21
CA GLU A 220 0.70 10.55 -12.61
C GLU A 220 0.23 11.32 -11.36
N LYS A 221 -0.30 12.53 -11.55
CA LYS A 221 -0.78 13.34 -10.44
C LYS A 221 -2.07 12.71 -9.89
N GLU A 222 -2.02 12.32 -8.62
CA GLU A 222 -3.12 11.67 -7.93
C GLU A 222 -3.71 12.56 -6.83
N GLU A 223 -5.02 12.47 -6.64
CA GLU A 223 -5.67 12.93 -5.41
C GLU A 223 -5.60 11.80 -4.39
N ILE A 224 -4.43 11.65 -3.76
CA ILE A 224 -4.13 10.51 -2.88
C ILE A 224 -5.02 10.50 -1.63
N LEU A 225 -5.42 11.67 -1.13
CA LEU A 225 -6.35 11.80 0.00
C LEU A 225 -7.43 12.84 -0.31
N SER A 226 -8.69 12.46 -0.10
CA SER A 226 -9.87 13.25 -0.50
C SER A 226 -10.40 14.17 0.61
N LEU A 227 -10.38 13.77 1.89
CA LEU A 227 -11.01 14.53 2.99
C LEU A 227 -10.23 14.41 4.31
N GLY A 228 -9.67 15.50 4.82
CA GLY A 228 -9.01 15.57 6.13
C GLY A 228 -9.40 16.85 6.88
N PHE A 229 -9.16 16.90 8.19
CA PHE A 229 -9.36 18.13 8.95
C PHE A 229 -8.27 19.13 8.57
N HIS A 230 -8.65 20.36 8.29
CA HIS A 230 -7.67 21.41 8.00
C HIS A 230 -7.17 21.97 9.34
N GLU A 231 -5.88 21.79 9.62
CA GLU A 231 -5.20 22.42 10.74
C GLU A 231 -4.18 23.41 10.17
N GLY A 232 -4.58 24.68 10.15
CA GLY A 232 -3.85 25.73 9.43
C GLY A 232 -3.74 25.40 7.95
N MET A 233 -2.50 25.13 7.51
CA MET A 233 -2.15 24.86 6.11
C MET A 233 -2.08 23.37 5.75
N PHE A 234 -2.13 22.49 6.74
CA PHE A 234 -2.00 21.05 6.56
C PHE A 234 -3.34 20.33 6.70
N LYS A 235 -3.42 19.12 6.12
CA LYS A 235 -4.54 18.20 6.34
C LYS A 235 -4.12 17.13 7.34
N VAL A 236 -4.88 17.03 8.43
CA VAL A 236 -4.63 16.11 9.55
C VAL A 236 -5.72 15.04 9.61
N TYR A 237 -5.30 13.83 9.93
CA TYR A 237 -6.12 12.63 10.05
C TYR A 237 -5.85 11.98 11.41
N ASP A 238 -6.93 11.78 12.18
CA ASP A 238 -6.87 11.11 13.48
C ASP A 238 -6.45 9.63 13.31
N SER A 239 -5.71 9.09 14.28
CA SER A 239 -5.29 7.69 14.33
C SER A 239 -6.47 6.71 14.35
N GLN A 240 -7.65 7.15 14.80
CA GLN A 240 -8.88 6.35 14.74
C GLN A 240 -9.54 6.32 13.35
N SER A 241 -9.07 7.14 12.40
CA SER A 241 -9.63 7.26 11.05
C SER A 241 -9.22 6.11 10.13
N THR A 242 -9.72 4.90 10.41
CA THR A 242 -9.50 3.70 9.55
C THR A 242 -9.94 3.90 8.09
N GLY A 243 -10.90 4.80 7.85
CA GLY A 243 -11.36 5.17 6.51
C GLY A 243 -10.27 5.75 5.62
N MET A 244 -9.39 6.59 6.18
CA MET A 244 -8.32 7.24 5.40
C MET A 244 -7.34 6.21 4.84
N ILE A 245 -6.85 5.29 5.67
CA ILE A 245 -5.92 4.24 5.23
C ILE A 245 -6.60 3.29 4.23
N SER A 246 -7.86 2.93 4.47
CA SER A 246 -8.64 2.10 3.54
C SER A 246 -8.75 2.75 2.16
N ASP A 247 -9.02 4.05 2.11
CA ASP A 247 -9.17 4.79 0.85
C ASP A 247 -7.83 5.01 0.15
N LEU A 248 -6.77 5.31 0.89
CA LEU A 248 -5.40 5.38 0.39
C LEU A 248 -5.00 4.06 -0.29
N VAL A 249 -5.19 2.94 0.41
CA VAL A 249 -4.84 1.61 -0.11
C VAL A 249 -5.64 1.27 -1.36
N LYS A 250 -6.95 1.54 -1.37
CA LYS A 250 -7.79 1.33 -2.56
C LYS A 250 -7.32 2.19 -3.72
N ARG A 251 -6.88 3.43 -3.47
CA ARG A 251 -6.36 4.33 -4.51
C ARG A 251 -5.07 3.78 -5.10
N LEU A 252 -4.09 3.44 -4.25
CA LEU A 252 -2.81 2.87 -4.68
C LEU A 252 -2.99 1.53 -5.41
N ASN A 253 -3.93 0.70 -4.99
CA ASN A 253 -4.22 -0.56 -5.66
C ASN A 253 -4.72 -0.39 -7.10
N ARG A 254 -5.33 0.75 -7.45
CA ARG A 254 -5.77 1.07 -8.82
C ARG A 254 -4.62 1.53 -9.72
N ILE A 255 -3.50 1.94 -9.13
CA ILE A 255 -2.30 2.33 -9.86
C ILE A 255 -1.51 1.06 -10.18
N ASP A 256 -0.94 0.99 -11.38
CA ASP A 256 0.00 -0.07 -11.75
C ASP A 256 1.15 -0.11 -10.71
N PRO A 257 1.51 -1.27 -10.13
CA PRO A 257 2.57 -1.35 -9.13
C PRO A 257 3.90 -0.74 -9.56
N ASP A 258 4.23 -0.75 -10.86
CA ASP A 258 5.49 -0.17 -11.36
C ASP A 258 5.42 1.37 -11.50
N LYS A 259 4.22 1.95 -11.37
CA LYS A 259 3.95 3.39 -11.49
C LYS A 259 3.88 4.13 -10.15
N TRP A 260 4.03 3.45 -9.02
CA TRP A 260 4.11 4.10 -7.72
C TRP A 260 5.05 3.37 -6.78
N THR A 261 5.54 4.08 -5.76
CA THR A 261 6.43 3.53 -4.73
C THR A 261 6.25 4.31 -3.45
N GLU A 262 6.83 3.80 -2.37
CA GLU A 262 6.98 4.53 -1.13
C GLU A 262 8.42 4.54 -0.60
N ALA A 263 8.68 5.44 0.35
CA ALA A 263 9.84 5.41 1.22
C ALA A 263 9.46 5.89 2.61
N THR A 264 10.17 5.41 3.62
CA THR A 264 9.97 5.81 5.01
C THR A 264 11.30 6.25 5.60
N ALA A 265 11.32 7.39 6.28
CA ALA A 265 12.39 7.78 7.17
C ALA A 265 11.85 7.90 8.59
N VAL A 266 12.62 7.50 9.59
CA VAL A 266 12.19 7.46 10.99
C VAL A 266 13.11 8.35 11.81
N TYR A 267 12.54 9.08 12.77
CA TYR A 267 13.31 9.75 13.80
C TYR A 267 12.74 9.49 15.17
N THR A 268 13.62 9.57 16.17
CA THR A 268 13.31 9.49 17.58
C THR A 268 13.47 10.86 18.22
N LEU A 269 12.42 11.30 18.91
CA LEU A 269 12.41 12.50 19.73
C LEU A 269 12.67 12.11 21.18
N THR A 270 13.70 12.70 21.78
CA THR A 270 14.14 12.45 23.15
C THR A 270 14.04 13.70 24.02
N ARG A 271 13.68 13.53 25.29
CA ARG A 271 13.71 14.59 26.30
C ARG A 271 15.12 14.86 26.81
#